data_AF-A0A2E5UJA0-F1
#
_entry.id   AF-A0A2E5UJA0-F1
#
_cell.length_a   1.000
_cell.length_b   1.000
_cell.length_c   1.000
_cell.angle_alpha   90.00
_cell.angle_beta   90.00
_cell.angle_gamma   90.00
#
_symmetry.space_group_name_H-M   'P 1'
#
loop_
_entity.id
_entity.type
_entity.pdbx_description
1 polymer ?
#
loop_
_entity_poly.entity_id
_entity_poly.type
_entity_poly.pdbx_seq_one_letter_code
_entity_poly.pdbx_strand_id
1 'polypeptide(L)'
;MKRAQRIQTLMMTTTVACSTAYLAGGIIEINGSGEESFLLYSQPLGDIFGSDEAPEFSTDLLALVHEKLMSFGIDTDGKVTIIPVDTGYGLSLLTLVDSESGAGDNGGASSLGLTSTAPNSLGFFINDMDQDDWQLISSPWLPSQTLGATFIWEGLTSGDGFAWTGLNIGDALSYSFVEMDDDNAIDAEAFQFVGASNGGLDVIYSDGFKSDGTSVFTATVVPAPPAGLLITGLLLGYRRRRTE
;
A
#
# COMPACT_ATOMS: atom_id res chain seq x y z
N MET A 1 -53.49 -23.85 -40.59
CA MET A 1 -53.03 -23.97 -39.18
C MET A 1 -51.63 -23.39 -39.08
N LYS A 2 -51.47 -22.15 -38.61
CA LYS A 2 -50.16 -21.51 -38.38
C LYS A 2 -49.97 -21.40 -36.87
N ARG A 3 -48.97 -22.08 -36.32
CA ARG A 3 -48.57 -22.00 -34.90
C ARG A 3 -47.90 -20.64 -34.67
N ALA A 4 -48.49 -19.82 -33.81
CA ALA A 4 -47.86 -18.60 -33.30
C ALA A 4 -46.86 -18.98 -32.21
N GLN A 5 -45.59 -18.63 -32.42
CA GLN A 5 -44.49 -18.84 -31.50
C GLN A 5 -44.51 -17.69 -30.49
N ARG A 6 -44.83 -17.97 -29.21
CA ARG A 6 -44.75 -17.01 -28.11
C ARG A 6 -43.28 -16.70 -27.83
N ILE A 7 -42.87 -15.46 -28.07
CA ILE A 7 -41.59 -14.92 -27.60
C ILE A 7 -41.76 -14.61 -26.11
N GLN A 8 -41.14 -15.40 -25.24
CA GLN A 8 -40.97 -15.06 -23.83
C GLN A 8 -39.82 -14.06 -23.72
N THR A 9 -40.15 -12.80 -23.48
CA THR A 9 -39.16 -11.77 -23.14
C THR A 9 -38.68 -12.03 -21.72
N LEU A 10 -37.48 -12.57 -21.60
CA LEU A 10 -36.77 -12.72 -20.32
C LEU A 10 -36.39 -11.31 -19.83
N MET A 11 -37.07 -10.80 -18.81
CA MET A 11 -36.62 -9.60 -18.11
C MET A 11 -35.33 -9.96 -17.36
N MET A 12 -34.21 -9.50 -17.90
CA MET A 12 -32.91 -9.57 -17.26
C MET A 12 -32.90 -8.54 -16.14
N THR A 13 -33.10 -8.99 -14.91
CA THR A 13 -32.98 -8.17 -13.71
C THR A 13 -31.50 -7.81 -13.55
N THR A 14 -31.11 -6.62 -13.97
CA THR A 14 -29.77 -6.08 -13.69
C THR A 14 -29.70 -5.77 -12.20
N THR A 15 -29.18 -6.70 -11.41
CA THR A 15 -28.80 -6.45 -10.02
C THR A 15 -27.61 -5.50 -10.06
N VAL A 16 -27.86 -4.20 -9.87
CA VAL A 16 -26.80 -3.24 -9.55
C VAL A 16 -26.33 -3.62 -8.15
N ALA A 17 -25.17 -4.27 -8.07
CA ALA A 17 -24.46 -4.44 -6.82
C ALA A 17 -24.13 -3.03 -6.31
N CYS A 18 -24.91 -2.57 -5.33
CA CYS A 18 -24.55 -1.43 -4.52
C CYS A 18 -23.37 -1.89 -3.67
N SER A 19 -22.15 -1.64 -4.15
CA SER A 19 -20.95 -1.83 -3.36
C SER A 19 -21.12 -1.00 -2.10
N THR A 20 -21.25 -1.68 -0.96
CA THR A 20 -21.28 -1.05 0.35
C THR A 20 -20.07 -0.14 0.46
N ALA A 21 -20.30 1.15 0.72
CA ALA A 21 -19.26 2.09 1.05
C ALA A 21 -18.42 1.50 2.18
N TYR A 22 -17.18 1.10 1.88
CA TYR A 22 -16.24 0.66 2.90
C TYR A 22 -15.98 1.86 3.81
N LEU A 23 -16.01 1.61 5.12
CA LEU A 23 -15.86 2.62 6.14
C LEU A 23 -14.45 3.22 6.09
N ALA A 24 -14.36 4.47 5.62
CA ALA A 24 -13.38 5.50 5.98
C ALA A 24 -11.97 5.04 6.42
N GLY A 25 -11.20 4.43 5.53
CA GLY A 25 -9.74 4.46 5.57
C GLY A 25 -9.19 5.66 4.78
N GLY A 26 -7.97 6.08 5.05
CA GLY A 26 -7.19 6.94 4.17
C GLY A 26 -7.00 6.30 2.79
N ILE A 27 -6.89 7.12 1.76
CA ILE A 27 -6.71 6.65 0.38
C ILE A 27 -5.42 7.24 -0.15
N ILE A 28 -4.55 6.38 -0.65
CA ILE A 28 -3.29 6.77 -1.28
C ILE A 28 -3.36 6.36 -2.75
N GLU A 29 -3.25 7.36 -3.63
CA GLU A 29 -3.05 7.13 -5.05
C GLU A 29 -1.56 6.88 -5.31
N ILE A 30 -1.25 5.74 -5.90
CA ILE A 30 0.09 5.38 -6.35
C ILE A 30 0.20 5.67 -7.83
N ASN A 31 1.27 6.39 -8.19
CA ASN A 31 1.68 6.61 -9.57
C ASN A 31 3.08 6.00 -9.73
N GLY A 32 3.14 4.80 -10.32
CA GLY A 32 4.39 4.12 -10.64
C GLY A 32 4.99 4.60 -11.97
N SER A 33 6.04 3.91 -12.42
CA SER A 33 6.64 4.16 -13.74
C SER A 33 5.88 3.58 -14.94
N GLY A 34 4.72 2.96 -14.72
CA GLY A 34 3.76 2.56 -15.76
C GLY A 34 2.75 3.66 -16.13
N GLU A 35 1.79 3.37 -17.02
CA GLU A 35 0.84 4.38 -17.55
C GLU A 35 -0.44 4.58 -16.71
N GLU A 36 -0.75 3.71 -15.73
CA GLU A 36 -2.00 3.80 -14.96
C GLU A 36 -1.74 3.96 -13.45
N SER A 37 -2.38 4.97 -12.85
CA SER A 37 -2.42 5.14 -11.39
C SER A 37 -3.45 4.19 -10.77
N PHE A 38 -3.21 3.79 -9.52
CA PHE A 38 -4.13 2.95 -8.77
C PHE A 38 -4.29 3.44 -7.33
N LEU A 39 -5.39 3.04 -6.69
CA LEU A 39 -5.73 3.48 -5.33
C LEU A 39 -5.49 2.34 -4.34
N LEU A 40 -4.75 2.64 -3.29
CA LEU A 40 -4.64 1.82 -2.11
C LEU A 40 -5.52 2.41 -1.00
N TYR A 41 -6.39 1.57 -0.45
CA TYR A 41 -7.25 1.92 0.66
C TYR A 41 -6.59 1.43 1.94
N SER A 42 -6.45 2.31 2.93
CA SER A 42 -5.92 1.90 4.22
C SER A 42 -6.91 1.01 4.97
N GLN A 43 -6.35 0.21 5.88
CA GLN A 43 -7.11 -0.39 6.95
C GLN A 43 -6.29 -0.41 8.24
N PRO A 44 -6.94 -0.49 9.40
CA PRO A 44 -6.24 -0.69 10.67
C PRO A 44 -5.51 -2.04 10.71
N LEU A 45 -4.19 -2.01 10.94
CA LEU A 45 -3.41 -3.21 11.25
C LEU A 45 -3.19 -3.44 12.74
N GLY A 46 -3.79 -2.64 13.61
CA GLY A 46 -3.50 -2.66 15.04
C GLY A 46 -2.34 -1.72 15.35
N ASP A 47 -1.78 -1.85 16.54
CA ASP A 47 -0.66 -1.02 16.96
C ASP A 47 0.66 -1.62 16.48
N ILE A 48 1.07 -1.26 15.26
CA ILE A 48 2.28 -1.79 14.60
C ILE A 48 3.57 -1.09 15.04
N PHE A 49 3.46 0.01 15.80
CA PHE A 49 4.61 0.73 16.36
C PHE A 49 4.67 0.60 17.89
N GLY A 50 3.63 0.06 18.52
CA GLY A 50 3.61 -0.29 19.93
C GLY A 50 3.85 0.91 20.85
N SER A 51 4.63 0.66 21.91
CA SER A 51 5.10 1.71 22.82
C SER A 51 6.45 2.32 22.40
N ASP A 52 6.97 1.94 21.23
CA ASP A 52 8.30 2.36 20.79
C ASP A 52 8.27 3.85 20.42
N GLU A 53 9.36 4.54 20.73
CA GLU A 53 9.51 5.96 20.42
C GLU A 53 10.14 6.11 19.03
N ALA A 54 9.51 6.92 18.18
CA ALA A 54 10.07 7.25 16.87
C ALA A 54 11.53 7.74 17.01
N PRO A 55 12.44 7.31 16.13
CA PRO A 55 12.16 6.67 14.84
C PRO A 55 12.19 5.13 14.83
N GLU A 56 12.21 4.46 15.98
CA GLU A 56 12.39 3.01 16.04
C GLU A 56 11.06 2.26 16.15
N PHE A 57 10.95 1.10 15.49
CA PHE A 57 10.01 0.06 15.89
C PHE A 57 10.67 -1.31 15.85
N SER A 58 10.34 -2.17 16.82
CA SER A 58 11.04 -3.43 17.00
C SER A 58 10.82 -4.47 15.89
N THR A 59 11.83 -5.34 15.71
CA THR A 59 11.79 -6.55 14.88
C THR A 59 10.62 -7.47 15.23
N ASP A 60 10.25 -7.57 16.52
CA ASP A 60 9.07 -8.33 16.97
C ASP A 60 7.76 -7.76 16.41
N LEU A 61 7.63 -6.42 16.34
CA LEU A 61 6.46 -5.77 15.74
C LEU A 61 6.44 -5.99 14.23
N LEU A 62 7.60 -5.95 13.57
CA LEU A 62 7.73 -6.27 12.14
C LEU A 62 7.28 -7.71 11.84
N ALA A 63 7.73 -8.69 12.63
CA ALA A 63 7.29 -10.08 12.53
C ALA A 63 5.77 -10.23 12.70
N LEU A 64 5.15 -9.48 13.64
CA LEU A 64 3.69 -9.49 13.80
C LEU A 64 2.95 -8.91 12.59
N VAL A 65 3.52 -7.89 11.92
CA VAL A 65 2.96 -7.37 10.67
C VAL A 65 3.03 -8.43 9.58
N HIS A 66 4.17 -9.12 9.44
CA HIS A 66 4.34 -10.23 8.51
C HIS A 66 3.30 -11.34 8.74
N GLU A 67 3.18 -11.85 9.97
CA GLU A 67 2.19 -12.88 10.34
C GLU A 67 0.76 -12.45 9.98
N LYS A 68 0.44 -11.17 10.18
CA LYS A 68 -0.88 -10.63 9.87
C LYS A 68 -1.13 -10.57 8.37
N LEU A 69 -0.17 -10.11 7.56
CA LEU A 69 -0.29 -10.12 6.10
C LEU A 69 -0.43 -11.54 5.56
N MET A 70 0.37 -12.47 6.07
CA MET A 70 0.28 -13.91 5.77
C MET A 70 -1.10 -14.49 6.11
N SER A 71 -1.73 -14.04 7.21
CA SER A 71 -3.10 -14.48 7.56
C SER A 71 -4.17 -14.04 6.55
N PHE A 72 -3.88 -13.00 5.75
CA PHE A 72 -4.70 -12.57 4.61
C PHE A 72 -4.25 -13.22 3.28
N GLY A 73 -3.25 -14.09 3.30
CA GLY A 73 -2.71 -14.77 2.11
C GLY A 73 -1.70 -13.93 1.32
N ILE A 74 -1.13 -12.90 1.94
CA ILE A 74 -0.12 -12.03 1.34
C ILE A 74 1.26 -12.54 1.78
N ASP A 75 1.97 -13.13 0.84
CA ASP A 75 3.35 -13.58 1.04
C ASP A 75 4.30 -12.39 0.86
N THR A 76 5.16 -12.15 1.84
CA THR A 76 6.13 -11.04 1.79
C THR A 76 7.58 -11.53 1.72
N ASP A 77 7.80 -12.84 1.74
CA ASP A 77 9.12 -13.46 1.59
C ASP A 77 9.72 -13.11 0.22
N GLY A 78 10.90 -12.49 0.22
CA GLY A 78 11.56 -11.96 -0.97
C GLY A 78 10.85 -10.78 -1.65
N LYS A 79 9.86 -10.13 -1.01
CA LYS A 79 9.07 -9.04 -1.63
C LYS A 79 9.27 -7.70 -0.93
N VAL A 80 9.16 -6.62 -1.71
CA VAL A 80 8.97 -5.27 -1.19
C VAL A 80 7.47 -4.97 -1.16
N THR A 81 6.92 -4.87 0.05
CA THR A 81 5.47 -4.75 0.29
C THR A 81 5.12 -3.33 0.73
N ILE A 82 4.28 -2.65 -0.04
CA ILE A 82 3.84 -1.27 0.21
C ILE A 82 2.38 -1.30 0.63
N ILE A 83 2.07 -0.77 1.82
CA ILE A 83 0.72 -0.82 2.37
C ILE A 83 0.36 0.45 3.16
N PRO A 84 -0.78 1.11 2.85
CA PRO A 84 -1.32 2.16 3.71
C PRO A 84 -2.03 1.55 4.92
N VAL A 85 -1.73 2.05 6.10
CA VAL A 85 -2.23 1.53 7.37
C VAL A 85 -2.63 2.68 8.29
N ASP A 86 -3.74 2.50 8.99
CA ASP A 86 -4.17 3.45 10.03
C ASP A 86 -3.54 3.05 11.36
N THR A 87 -2.68 3.92 11.92
CA THR A 87 -1.90 3.66 13.15
C THR A 87 -2.21 4.69 14.24
N GLY A 88 -1.60 4.51 15.42
CA GLY A 88 -1.65 5.52 16.50
C GLY A 88 -1.04 6.88 16.09
N TYR A 89 -0.22 6.91 15.04
CA TYR A 89 0.41 8.10 14.46
C TYR A 89 -0.35 8.63 13.24
N GLY A 90 -1.57 8.15 12.99
CA GLY A 90 -2.40 8.53 11.84
C GLY A 90 -2.20 7.62 10.63
N LEU A 91 -2.64 8.07 9.46
CA LEU A 91 -2.40 7.35 8.22
C LEU A 91 -0.89 7.24 7.98
N SER A 92 -0.43 6.03 7.73
CA SER A 92 0.98 5.72 7.52
C SER A 92 1.13 4.90 6.23
N LEU A 93 2.22 5.12 5.49
CA LEU A 93 2.58 4.28 4.35
C LEU A 93 3.77 3.43 4.76
N LEU A 94 3.50 2.16 5.02
CA LEU A 94 4.48 1.17 5.45
C LEU A 94 5.08 0.48 4.24
N THR A 95 6.39 0.32 4.25
CA THR A 95 7.22 -0.44 3.31
C THR A 95 7.84 -1.57 4.11
N LEU A 96 7.64 -2.82 3.69
CA LEU A 96 8.29 -3.99 4.25
C LEU A 96 9.22 -4.56 3.19
N VAL A 97 10.41 -5.00 3.57
CA VAL A 97 11.38 -5.63 2.69
C VAL A 97 11.61 -7.02 3.24
N ASP A 98 11.17 -8.03 2.50
CA ASP A 98 11.27 -9.43 2.91
C ASP A 98 10.41 -9.79 4.15
N SER A 99 10.47 -11.05 4.55
CA SER A 99 9.90 -11.61 5.77
C SER A 99 10.86 -11.48 6.95
N GLU A 100 10.34 -11.04 8.09
CA GLU A 100 11.05 -11.01 9.36
C GLU A 100 10.47 -12.08 10.30
N SER A 101 11.35 -12.84 10.96
CA SER A 101 10.97 -13.92 11.88
C SER A 101 11.27 -13.66 13.36
N GLY A 102 11.67 -12.44 13.70
CA GLY A 102 12.06 -11.99 15.05
C GLY A 102 13.53 -12.27 15.37
N ALA A 103 14.35 -12.52 14.35
CA ALA A 103 15.77 -12.83 14.51
C ALA A 103 16.70 -11.66 14.12
N GLY A 104 16.17 -10.66 13.40
CA GLY A 104 16.93 -9.54 12.84
C GLY A 104 17.94 -9.99 11.78
N ASP A 105 18.84 -9.07 11.42
CA ASP A 105 19.85 -9.22 10.37
C ASP A 105 20.74 -10.47 10.46
N ASN A 106 20.43 -11.47 9.64
CA ASN A 106 21.17 -12.73 9.58
C ASN A 106 21.98 -12.82 8.28
N GLY A 107 23.15 -12.17 8.28
CA GLY A 107 24.05 -12.00 7.13
C GLY A 107 24.11 -13.17 6.13
N GLY A 108 23.48 -12.97 4.98
CA GLY A 108 23.48 -13.87 3.83
C GLY A 108 22.64 -13.36 2.64
N ALA A 109 22.28 -12.07 2.65
CA ALA A 109 21.23 -11.49 1.82
C ALA A 109 21.76 -10.56 0.74
N SER A 110 20.93 -10.31 -0.26
CA SER A 110 21.04 -9.18 -1.20
C SER A 110 20.74 -7.85 -0.49
N SER A 111 21.11 -6.72 -1.09
CA SER A 111 20.92 -5.37 -0.53
C SER A 111 20.02 -4.50 -1.42
N LEU A 112 19.12 -3.78 -0.78
CA LEU A 112 18.17 -2.87 -1.41
C LEU A 112 18.38 -1.43 -0.93
N GLY A 113 18.77 -0.55 -1.84
CA GLY A 113 18.85 0.88 -1.55
C GLY A 113 17.47 1.54 -1.65
N LEU A 114 17.02 2.22 -0.60
CA LEU A 114 15.85 3.09 -0.60
C LEU A 114 16.26 4.56 -0.56
N THR A 115 15.67 5.38 -1.42
CA THR A 115 15.55 6.82 -1.20
C THR A 115 14.08 7.21 -1.20
N SER A 116 13.61 7.84 -0.13
CA SER A 116 12.23 8.31 -0.01
C SER A 116 12.18 9.78 0.40
N THR A 117 11.36 10.59 -0.27
CA THR A 117 11.16 12.01 0.06
C THR A 117 9.72 12.26 0.46
N ALA A 118 9.54 13.04 1.52
CA ALA A 118 8.25 13.35 2.14
C ALA A 118 8.17 14.81 2.60
N PRO A 119 6.96 15.33 2.91
CA PRO A 119 6.83 16.59 3.62
C PRO A 119 7.58 16.57 4.95
N ASN A 120 8.21 17.69 5.29
CA ASN A 120 9.03 17.83 6.49
C ASN A 120 8.21 17.82 7.81
N SER A 121 6.88 17.81 7.70
CA SER A 121 5.95 17.68 8.83
C SER A 121 5.67 16.24 9.24
N LEU A 122 6.06 15.26 8.42
CA LEU A 122 5.77 13.85 8.70
C LEU A 122 6.75 13.25 9.70
N GLY A 123 6.26 12.28 10.48
CA GLY A 123 7.12 11.40 11.27
C GLY A 123 7.56 10.21 10.44
N PHE A 124 8.53 9.46 10.95
CA PHE A 124 8.94 8.20 10.33
C PHE A 124 9.32 7.15 11.37
N PHE A 125 9.28 5.89 10.93
CA PHE A 125 9.74 4.73 11.66
C PHE A 125 10.61 3.87 10.75
N ILE A 126 11.65 3.26 11.31
CA ILE A 126 12.53 2.27 10.68
C ILE A 126 12.80 1.18 11.72
N ASN A 127 12.77 -0.10 11.33
CA ASN A 127 13.26 -1.16 12.20
C ASN A 127 14.79 -1.11 12.25
N ASP A 128 15.36 -1.81 13.21
CA ASP A 128 16.79 -2.12 13.25
C ASP A 128 17.69 -0.90 13.02
N MET A 129 17.26 0.25 13.57
CA MET A 129 17.86 1.56 13.31
C MET A 129 19.34 1.67 13.71
N ASP A 130 19.80 0.79 14.59
CA ASP A 130 21.18 0.70 15.06
C ASP A 130 22.01 -0.32 14.28
N GLN A 131 21.39 -1.06 13.35
CA GLN A 131 21.98 -2.08 12.50
C GLN A 131 22.03 -1.63 11.03
N ASP A 132 20.99 -0.93 10.58
CA ASP A 132 20.85 -0.41 9.23
C ASP A 132 21.68 0.85 8.94
N ASP A 133 22.21 0.91 7.72
CA ASP A 133 22.84 2.12 7.18
C ASP A 133 21.76 3.08 6.64
N TRP A 134 21.31 4.03 7.48
CA TRP A 134 20.34 5.05 7.09
C TRP A 134 20.78 6.48 7.43
N GLN A 135 20.18 7.43 6.72
CA GLN A 135 20.36 8.86 6.94
C GLN A 135 19.07 9.63 6.63
N LEU A 136 18.74 10.59 7.48
CA LEU A 136 17.69 11.55 7.20
C LEU A 136 18.31 12.91 6.88
N ILE A 137 18.03 13.41 5.69
CA ILE A 137 18.32 14.78 5.28
C ILE A 137 17.04 15.60 5.49
N SER A 138 17.01 16.37 6.59
CA SER A 138 15.90 17.26 6.90
C SER A 138 16.42 18.64 7.35
N SER A 139 15.56 19.64 7.26
CA SER A 139 15.85 20.98 7.76
C SER A 139 14.56 21.67 8.16
N PRO A 140 14.46 22.34 9.32
CA PRO A 140 13.24 23.05 9.73
C PRO A 140 12.77 24.13 8.75
N TRP A 141 13.65 24.54 7.83
CA TRP A 141 13.39 25.60 6.85
C TRP A 141 13.04 25.08 5.46
N LEU A 142 13.17 23.76 5.23
CA LEU A 142 12.82 23.13 3.96
C LEU A 142 11.42 22.52 4.06
N PRO A 143 10.66 22.51 2.95
CA PRO A 143 9.32 21.94 2.93
C PRO A 143 9.32 20.41 2.93
N SER A 144 10.46 19.78 2.63
CA SER A 144 10.61 18.33 2.49
C SER A 144 11.78 17.80 3.31
N GLN A 145 11.72 16.50 3.58
CA GLN A 145 12.78 15.67 4.15
C GLN A 145 13.00 14.45 3.25
N THR A 146 14.23 13.94 3.22
CA THR A 146 14.61 12.78 2.41
C THR A 146 15.32 11.76 3.28
N LEU A 147 14.79 10.54 3.31
CA LEU A 147 15.45 9.37 3.87
C LEU A 147 16.26 8.67 2.78
N GLY A 148 17.50 8.31 3.10
CA GLY A 148 18.23 7.25 2.39
C GLY A 148 18.48 6.10 3.37
N ALA A 149 18.23 4.86 2.96
CA ALA A 149 18.46 3.66 3.75
C ALA A 149 18.95 2.52 2.85
N THR A 150 19.68 1.58 3.44
CA THR A 150 20.02 0.29 2.80
C THR A 150 19.39 -0.80 3.64
N PHE A 151 18.60 -1.64 3.00
CA PHE A 151 17.90 -2.76 3.64
C PHE A 151 18.45 -4.09 3.16
N ILE A 152 18.34 -5.08 4.02
CA ILE A 152 18.56 -6.49 3.73
C ILE A 152 17.36 -7.00 2.92
N TRP A 153 17.64 -7.70 1.82
CA TRP A 153 16.63 -8.29 0.95
C TRP A 153 17.04 -9.69 0.52
N GLU A 154 16.09 -10.63 0.45
CA GLU A 154 16.35 -12.07 0.27
C GLU A 154 17.16 -12.65 1.44
N GLY A 155 16.94 -12.14 2.65
CA GLY A 155 17.67 -12.48 3.87
C GLY A 155 17.28 -13.82 4.49
N LEU A 156 16.34 -14.55 3.89
CA LEU A 156 15.79 -15.81 4.39
C LEU A 156 15.47 -15.69 5.88
N THR A 157 14.38 -14.98 6.20
CA THR A 157 13.83 -14.73 7.57
C THR A 157 14.39 -13.53 8.33
N SER A 158 15.13 -12.67 7.63
CA SER A 158 15.64 -11.38 8.08
C SER A 158 15.13 -10.33 7.10
N GLY A 159 14.31 -9.40 7.60
CA GLY A 159 13.65 -8.41 6.78
C GLY A 159 13.54 -7.07 7.48
N ASP A 160 13.33 -6.04 6.66
CA ASP A 160 13.28 -4.66 7.09
C ASP A 160 11.93 -4.00 6.86
N GLY A 161 11.78 -2.81 7.42
CA GLY A 161 10.54 -2.09 7.50
C GLY A 161 10.77 -0.62 7.72
N PHE A 162 10.04 0.18 6.94
CA PHE A 162 10.10 1.62 6.97
C PHE A 162 8.71 2.21 6.80
N ALA A 163 8.38 3.28 7.54
CA ALA A 163 7.11 3.99 7.35
C ALA A 163 7.27 5.50 7.42
N TRP A 164 6.59 6.20 6.51
CA TRP A 164 6.18 7.59 6.75
C TRP A 164 4.84 7.60 7.50
N THR A 165 4.71 8.44 8.52
CA THR A 165 3.53 8.53 9.38
C THR A 165 2.93 9.94 9.45
N GLY A 166 1.67 10.03 9.87
CA GLY A 166 0.96 11.31 9.99
C GLY A 166 0.52 11.91 8.66
N LEU A 167 0.29 11.07 7.65
CA LEU A 167 -0.12 11.47 6.31
C LEU A 167 -1.50 12.13 6.30
N ASN A 168 -1.61 13.27 5.61
CA ASN A 168 -2.85 14.04 5.43
C ASN A 168 -3.18 14.19 3.95
N ILE A 169 -4.44 14.51 3.65
CA ILE A 169 -4.91 14.77 2.28
C ILE A 169 -4.03 15.84 1.62
N GLY A 170 -3.49 15.50 0.45
CA GLY A 170 -2.58 16.36 -0.33
C GLY A 170 -1.09 16.14 -0.03
N ASP A 171 -0.73 15.40 1.01
CA ASP A 171 0.65 14.99 1.21
C ASP A 171 1.09 14.04 0.09
N ALA A 172 2.30 14.27 -0.41
CA ALA A 172 2.88 13.52 -1.51
C ALA A 172 4.27 13.01 -1.15
N LEU A 173 4.51 11.75 -1.47
CA LEU A 173 5.75 11.02 -1.23
C LEU A 173 6.35 10.59 -2.56
N SER A 174 7.66 10.40 -2.58
CA SER A 174 8.35 9.73 -3.68
C SER A 174 9.25 8.64 -3.12
N TYR A 175 9.32 7.52 -3.83
CA TYR A 175 10.14 6.37 -3.50
C TYR A 175 10.99 6.01 -4.72
N SER A 176 12.24 5.69 -4.44
CA SER A 176 13.20 5.15 -5.41
C SER A 176 13.94 4.00 -4.76
N PHE A 177 13.79 2.83 -5.33
CA PHE A 177 14.48 1.62 -4.95
C PHE A 177 15.55 1.29 -5.99
N VAL A 178 16.70 0.82 -5.53
CA VAL A 178 17.82 0.40 -6.36
C VAL A 178 18.32 -0.94 -5.84
N GLU A 179 18.29 -1.96 -6.69
CA GLU A 179 18.99 -3.23 -6.43
C GLU A 179 20.49 -2.94 -6.39
N MET A 180 21.16 -3.23 -5.26
CA MET A 180 22.56 -2.84 -5.06
C MET A 180 23.57 -3.93 -5.45
N ASP A 181 23.11 -5.14 -5.72
CA ASP A 181 23.96 -6.26 -6.07
C ASP A 181 24.09 -6.48 -7.59
N ASP A 182 25.25 -7.01 -7.99
CA ASP A 182 25.62 -7.22 -9.40
C ASP A 182 24.86 -8.38 -10.07
N ASP A 183 24.07 -9.14 -9.31
CA ASP A 183 23.45 -10.39 -9.76
C ASP A 183 22.21 -10.15 -10.65
N ASN A 184 21.70 -8.92 -10.73
CA ASN A 184 20.57 -8.51 -11.56
C ASN A 184 19.39 -9.50 -11.46
N ALA A 185 19.04 -9.88 -10.23
CA ALA A 185 17.83 -10.65 -9.97
C ALA A 185 16.63 -9.70 -10.11
N ILE A 186 16.38 -9.27 -11.34
CA ILE A 186 15.21 -8.50 -11.75
C ILE A 186 14.01 -9.43 -11.59
N ASP A 187 13.49 -9.53 -10.37
CA ASP A 187 12.20 -10.14 -10.13
C ASP A 187 11.13 -9.18 -10.69
N ALA A 188 10.44 -9.68 -11.72
CA ALA A 188 9.36 -8.96 -12.40
C ALA A 188 8.15 -8.69 -11.48
N GLU A 189 8.11 -9.33 -10.31
CA GLU A 189 7.08 -9.15 -9.29
C GLU A 189 7.71 -8.84 -7.90
N ALA A 190 8.88 -8.19 -7.86
CA ALA A 190 9.58 -7.83 -6.62
C ALA A 190 8.73 -6.94 -5.70
N PHE A 191 7.88 -6.08 -6.27
CA PHE A 191 7.06 -5.12 -5.55
C PHE A 191 5.62 -5.57 -5.53
N GLN A 192 4.98 -5.45 -4.36
CA GLN A 192 3.56 -5.63 -4.21
C GLN A 192 2.93 -4.47 -3.44
N PHE A 193 1.81 -3.99 -3.95
CA PHE A 193 1.05 -2.89 -3.40
C PHE A 193 -0.25 -3.44 -2.83
N VAL A 194 -0.33 -3.42 -1.51
CA VAL A 194 -1.41 -4.04 -0.74
C VAL A 194 -2.39 -2.96 -0.29
N GLY A 195 -3.67 -3.29 -0.31
CA GLY A 195 -4.72 -2.39 0.17
C GLY A 195 -5.92 -3.15 0.69
N ALA A 196 -6.80 -2.43 1.38
CA ALA A 196 -8.08 -2.97 1.82
C ALA A 196 -8.94 -3.39 0.62
N SER A 197 -9.48 -4.60 0.70
CA SER A 197 -10.34 -5.21 -0.30
C SER A 197 -11.58 -5.83 0.37
N ASN A 198 -12.44 -6.51 -0.41
CA ASN A 198 -13.64 -7.14 0.13
C ASN A 198 -13.28 -8.28 1.11
N GLY A 199 -13.35 -7.99 2.41
CA GLY A 199 -13.18 -8.98 3.47
C GLY A 199 -11.79 -9.04 4.11
N GLY A 200 -10.87 -8.12 3.76
CA GLY A 200 -9.52 -8.08 4.35
C GLY A 200 -8.56 -7.23 3.54
N LEU A 201 -7.33 -7.72 3.40
CA LEU A 201 -6.32 -7.20 2.49
C LEU A 201 -6.24 -8.02 1.23
N ASP A 202 -5.79 -7.40 0.15
CA ASP A 202 -5.41 -8.07 -1.08
C ASP A 202 -4.25 -7.31 -1.75
N VAL A 203 -3.53 -8.00 -2.63
CA VAL A 203 -2.55 -7.37 -3.52
C VAL A 203 -3.32 -6.69 -4.65
N ILE A 204 -3.26 -5.36 -4.67
CA ILE A 204 -3.98 -4.53 -5.65
C ILE A 204 -3.19 -4.41 -6.95
N TYR A 205 -1.87 -4.33 -6.83
CA TYR A 205 -0.94 -4.19 -7.95
C TYR A 205 0.40 -4.84 -7.60
N SER A 206 1.09 -5.37 -8.61
CA SER A 206 2.46 -5.86 -8.49
C SER A 206 3.31 -5.22 -9.58
N ASP A 207 4.58 -4.98 -9.26
CA ASP A 207 5.57 -4.41 -10.18
C ASP A 207 6.93 -5.07 -9.94
N GLY A 208 7.90 -4.76 -10.78
CA GLY A 208 9.26 -5.27 -10.67
C GLY A 208 10.31 -4.18 -10.84
N PHE A 209 11.57 -4.57 -10.77
CA PHE A 209 12.65 -3.68 -11.18
C PHE A 209 12.64 -3.46 -12.69
N LYS A 210 13.00 -2.24 -13.11
CA LYS A 210 13.29 -1.93 -14.50
C LYS A 210 14.62 -2.55 -14.90
N SER A 211 14.90 -2.52 -16.21
CA SER A 211 16.17 -2.98 -16.77
C SER A 211 17.42 -2.24 -16.27
N ASP A 212 17.25 -1.10 -15.60
CA ASP A 212 18.34 -0.34 -14.98
C ASP A 212 18.50 -0.62 -13.48
N GLY A 213 17.80 -1.64 -12.95
CA GLY A 213 17.84 -2.03 -11.53
C GLY A 213 17.04 -1.10 -10.62
N THR A 214 16.21 -0.20 -11.17
CA THR A 214 15.43 0.75 -10.38
C THR A 214 13.95 0.43 -10.37
N SER A 215 13.28 0.76 -9.25
CA SER A 215 11.83 0.85 -9.17
C SER A 215 11.45 2.15 -8.50
N VAL A 216 10.52 2.89 -9.09
CA VAL A 216 10.15 4.24 -8.63
C VAL A 216 8.64 4.42 -8.66
N PHE A 217 8.12 5.06 -7.62
CA PHE A 217 6.74 5.49 -7.59
C PHE A 217 6.58 6.75 -6.76
N THR A 218 5.45 7.41 -6.95
CA THR A 218 4.98 8.47 -6.07
C THR A 218 3.66 8.05 -5.43
N ALA A 219 3.42 8.54 -4.23
CA ALA A 219 2.23 8.24 -3.46
C ALA A 219 1.60 9.56 -3.00
N THR A 220 0.31 9.77 -3.26
CA THR A 220 -0.40 10.99 -2.85
C THR A 220 -1.65 10.64 -2.08
N VAL A 221 -1.87 11.27 -0.93
CA VAL A 221 -3.10 11.09 -0.18
C VAL A 221 -4.23 11.85 -0.86
N VAL A 222 -5.27 11.14 -1.29
CA VAL A 222 -6.39 11.73 -2.04
C VAL A 222 -7.69 11.70 -1.21
N PRO A 223 -8.61 12.66 -1.43
CA PRO A 223 -9.89 12.64 -0.75
C PRO A 223 -10.74 11.45 -1.21
N ALA A 224 -11.52 10.88 -0.29
CA ALA A 224 -12.48 9.86 -0.65
C ALA A 224 -13.48 10.36 -1.71
N PRO A 225 -13.82 9.54 -2.72
CA PRO A 225 -14.86 9.89 -3.68
C PRO A 225 -16.15 10.26 -2.94
N PRO A 226 -16.84 11.37 -3.30
CA PRO A 226 -18.07 11.76 -2.62
C PRO A 226 -19.13 10.67 -2.76
N ALA A 227 -19.45 9.96 -1.68
CA ALA A 227 -20.48 8.92 -1.64
C ALA A 227 -21.89 9.41 -2.02
N GLY A 228 -22.09 10.73 -2.13
CA GLY A 228 -23.40 11.38 -2.32
C GLY A 228 -23.95 11.48 -3.75
N LEU A 229 -23.17 11.22 -4.82
CA LEU A 229 -23.67 11.40 -6.20
C LEU A 229 -24.34 10.15 -6.81
N LEU A 230 -24.14 8.96 -6.24
CA LEU A 230 -24.71 7.72 -6.78
C LEU A 230 -26.18 7.49 -6.39
N ILE A 231 -26.66 8.12 -5.31
CA ILE A 231 -28.03 7.89 -4.80
C ILE A 231 -29.08 8.83 -5.44
N THR A 232 -28.68 10.02 -5.90
CA THR A 232 -29.63 11.01 -6.44
C THR A 232 -30.11 10.68 -7.86
N GLY A 233 -29.28 10.02 -8.68
CA GLY A 233 -29.65 9.61 -10.05
C GLY A 233 -30.70 8.49 -10.09
N LEU A 234 -30.66 7.56 -9.14
CA LEU A 234 -31.60 6.42 -9.06
C LEU A 234 -32.99 6.83 -8.54
N LEU A 235 -33.08 7.83 -7.67
CA LEU A 235 -34.36 8.29 -7.12
C LEU A 235 -35.15 9.21 -8.07
N LEU A 236 -34.48 9.89 -9.01
CA LEU A 236 -35.15 10.72 -10.01
C LEU A 236 -35.71 9.91 -11.20
N GLY A 237 -35.26 8.68 -11.41
CA GLY A 237 -35.77 7.78 -12.47
C GLY A 237 -37.06 7.01 -12.11
N TYR A 238 -37.46 6.97 -10.83
CA TYR A 238 -38.58 6.13 -10.38
C TYR A 238 -39.95 6.83 -10.32
N ARG A 239 -40.06 8.08 -10.79
CA ARG A 239 -41.35 8.81 -10.84
C ARG A 239 -41.95 8.89 -12.24
N ARG A 240 -43.04 8.10 -12.38
CA ARG A 240 -44.18 8.14 -13.35
C ARG A 240 -44.05 7.36 -14.67
N ARG A 241 -44.67 6.18 -14.68
CA ARG A 241 -45.75 5.88 -15.64
C ARG A 241 -47.01 5.48 -14.87
N ARG A 242 -47.97 6.40 -14.77
CA ARG A 242 -49.38 6.03 -14.65
C ARG A 242 -49.85 5.75 -16.08
N THR A 243 -50.38 4.56 -16.31
CA THR A 243 -51.18 4.26 -17.50
C THR A 243 -52.57 3.93 -17.01
N GLU A 244 -53.54 4.71 -17.50
CA GLU A 244 -54.96 4.39 -17.50
C GLU A 244 -55.25 3.13 -18.31
#